data_AF-A0A9P9RUA5-F1
#
_entry.id   AF-A0A9P9RUA5-F1
#
_cell.length_a   1.000
_cell.length_b   1.000
_cell.length_c   1.000
_cell.angle_alpha   90.00
_cell.angle_beta   90.00
_cell.angle_gamma   90.00
#
_symmetry.space_group_name_H-M   'P 1'
#
loop_
_entity.id
_entity.type
_entity.pdbx_description
1 polymer ?
#
loop_
_entity_poly.entity_id
_entity_poly.type
_entity_poly.pdbx_seq_one_letter_code
_entity_poly.pdbx_strand_id
1 'polypeptide(L)'
;MEIEVSHHALRLLSLDGGGVKGLSAPMILEGIMMRVAKNPNSKGPCRPSDYFEVAAGTSTGGFIFIIVFRLRMTTGAAIEMYKQIAEQVFQPKAGRFDEADLKKAIEFVIERYGLNEEDKKIKGQAVLARNRVARMFLFTTAQNRAETALFRSYPHEVTYTSSKLNRILKDHSSEATNGLTVKWNGLVFWDGGLLNNNPINQLWSARYDLVGTDEPEPKVSCVLSLGCGHLKAGTPSKSRFSLSATVPSRPKGKDFSRHVSNLNRRPHYANTKYFRFNVDLGTQEIGLADYNKME
;
A
#
# COMPACT_ATOMS: atom_id res chain seq x y z
N MET A 1 -2.24 -4.75 25.09
CA MET A 1 -0.79 -5.04 24.98
C MET A 1 -0.21 -3.92 24.15
N GLU A 2 0.53 -3.03 24.80
CA GLU A 2 0.97 -1.75 24.25
C GLU A 2 1.88 -1.95 23.03
N ILE A 3 1.59 -1.20 21.98
CA ILE A 3 2.55 -0.98 20.90
C ILE A 3 3.67 -0.18 21.58
N GLU A 4 4.86 -0.76 21.77
CA GLU A 4 6.04 0.03 22.14
C GLU A 4 6.32 0.98 20.97
N VAL A 5 5.75 2.18 21.04
CA VAL A 5 6.12 3.28 20.16
C VAL A 5 7.49 3.73 20.64
N SER A 6 8.51 3.11 20.09
CA SER A 6 9.89 3.57 20.21
C SER A 6 9.94 5.08 19.97
N HIS A 7 10.58 5.83 20.87
CA HIS A 7 10.71 7.29 20.78
C HIS A 7 11.52 7.81 19.57
N HIS A 8 11.84 6.94 18.59
CA HIS A 8 12.47 7.33 17.34
C HIS A 8 11.45 7.85 16.32
N ALA A 9 11.89 8.76 15.47
CA ALA A 9 11.04 9.35 14.43
C ALA A 9 10.67 8.32 13.35
N LEU A 10 9.38 8.20 13.06
CA LEU A 10 8.78 7.23 12.15
C LEU A 10 9.29 7.37 10.71
N ARG A 11 9.34 6.24 10.01
CA ARG A 11 9.59 6.13 8.58
C ARG A 11 8.35 5.54 7.93
N LEU A 12 7.77 6.27 6.97
CA LEU A 12 6.52 5.92 6.31
C LEU A 12 6.77 5.45 4.88
N LEU A 13 6.06 4.42 4.41
CA LEU A 13 6.12 3.92 3.03
C LEU A 13 4.74 3.91 2.36
N SER A 14 4.59 4.64 1.25
CA SER A 14 3.39 4.65 0.43
C SER A 14 3.63 3.93 -0.90
N LEU A 15 2.78 2.97 -1.24
CA LEU A 15 2.82 2.20 -2.48
C LEU A 15 1.58 2.49 -3.32
N ASP A 16 1.77 3.03 -4.52
CA ASP A 16 0.69 3.30 -5.45
C ASP A 16 0.02 2.03 -6.01
N GLY A 17 -1.21 2.18 -6.51
CA GLY A 17 -1.82 1.21 -7.42
C GLY A 17 -1.34 1.37 -8.86
N GLY A 18 -1.39 0.29 -9.67
CA GLY A 18 -0.95 0.38 -11.07
C GLY A 18 -0.98 -0.88 -11.94
N GLY A 19 -1.62 -1.98 -11.52
CA GLY A 19 -1.65 -3.23 -12.29
C GLY A 19 -0.26 -3.83 -12.45
N VAL A 20 0.03 -4.51 -13.57
CA VAL A 20 1.35 -5.12 -13.85
C VAL A 20 2.54 -4.15 -13.72
N LYS A 21 2.35 -2.85 -14.01
CA LYS A 21 3.38 -1.81 -13.82
C LYS A 21 3.77 -1.62 -12.35
N GLY A 22 2.99 -2.18 -11.44
CA GLY A 22 3.28 -2.26 -10.01
C GLY A 22 4.61 -2.91 -9.69
N LEU A 23 5.20 -3.73 -10.59
CA LEU A 23 6.54 -4.31 -10.40
C LEU A 23 7.64 -3.26 -10.24
N SER A 24 7.46 -2.06 -10.79
CA SER A 24 8.44 -0.97 -10.62
C SER A 24 8.63 -0.55 -9.16
N ALA A 25 7.57 -0.58 -8.34
CA ALA A 25 7.65 -0.18 -6.94
C ALA A 25 8.56 -1.12 -6.09
N PRO A 26 8.39 -2.46 -6.08
CA PRO A 26 9.29 -3.36 -5.37
C PRO A 26 10.71 -3.38 -5.95
N MET A 27 10.92 -3.14 -7.26
CA MET A 27 12.26 -2.99 -7.85
C MET A 27 12.98 -1.73 -7.34
N ILE A 28 12.29 -0.58 -7.30
CA ILE A 28 12.85 0.64 -6.70
C ILE A 28 13.15 0.39 -5.22
N LEU A 29 12.21 -0.23 -4.49
CA LEU A 29 12.39 -0.54 -3.09
C LEU A 29 13.58 -1.49 -2.88
N GLU A 30 13.80 -2.46 -3.76
CA GLU A 30 14.98 -3.33 -3.71
C GLU A 30 16.28 -2.55 -3.84
N GLY A 31 16.37 -1.64 -4.81
CA GLY A 31 17.54 -0.78 -4.94
C GLY A 31 17.82 0.05 -3.68
N ILE A 32 16.77 0.48 -2.98
CA ILE A 32 16.88 1.19 -1.69
C ILE A 32 17.34 0.22 -0.59
N MET A 33 16.67 -0.92 -0.42
CA MET A 33 16.98 -1.89 0.64
C MET A 33 18.38 -2.49 0.48
N MET A 34 18.87 -2.69 -0.75
CA MET A 34 20.25 -3.11 -1.01
C MET A 34 21.27 -2.06 -0.56
N ARG A 35 20.99 -0.77 -0.72
CA ARG A 35 21.87 0.31 -0.24
C ARG A 35 21.85 0.39 1.28
N VAL A 36 20.68 0.22 1.88
CA VAL A 36 20.51 0.11 3.33
C VAL A 36 21.30 -1.09 3.88
N ALA A 37 21.28 -2.24 3.19
CA ALA A 37 22.02 -3.44 3.58
C ALA A 37 23.54 -3.25 3.58
N LYS A 38 24.07 -2.36 2.74
CA LYS A 38 25.50 -2.01 2.72
C LYS A 38 25.91 -1.08 3.87
N ASN A 39 24.98 -0.57 4.66
CA ASN A 39 25.32 0.25 5.81
C ASN A 39 25.97 -0.62 6.90
N PRO A 40 27.14 -0.25 7.47
CA PRO A 40 27.82 -1.03 8.51
C PRO A 40 26.96 -1.31 9.75
N ASN A 41 25.94 -0.47 10.00
CA ASN A 41 25.01 -0.63 11.12
C ASN A 41 23.81 -1.53 10.82
N SER A 42 23.74 -2.15 9.62
CA SER A 42 22.65 -3.06 9.26
C SER A 42 22.75 -4.38 10.02
N LYS A 43 21.65 -4.84 10.64
CA LYS A 43 21.63 -6.01 11.56
C LYS A 43 21.08 -7.31 10.94
N GLY A 44 21.11 -7.47 9.62
CA GLY A 44 20.65 -8.70 8.96
C GLY A 44 19.93 -8.47 7.63
N PRO A 45 19.09 -9.42 7.16
CA PRO A 45 18.36 -9.27 5.90
C PRO A 45 17.47 -8.03 5.94
N CYS A 46 17.70 -7.08 5.04
CA CYS A 46 16.98 -5.81 5.01
C CYS A 46 15.56 -6.01 4.45
N ARG A 47 14.62 -6.38 5.33
CA ARG A 47 13.20 -6.46 4.99
C ARG A 47 12.60 -5.06 5.14
N PRO A 48 11.77 -4.58 4.19
CA PRO A 48 11.09 -3.28 4.35
C PRO A 48 10.33 -3.18 5.68
N SER A 49 9.74 -4.29 6.13
CA SER A 49 9.02 -4.41 7.39
C SER A 49 9.86 -4.31 8.65
N ASP A 50 11.18 -4.17 8.56
CA ASP A 50 12.06 -3.84 9.68
C ASP A 50 12.39 -2.34 9.75
N TYR A 51 12.26 -1.62 8.64
CA TYR A 51 12.70 -0.22 8.52
C TYR A 51 11.57 0.79 8.45
N PHE A 52 10.38 0.42 7.99
CA PHE A 52 9.24 1.34 7.92
C PHE A 52 8.27 1.03 9.04
N GLU A 53 7.99 2.00 9.91
CA GLU A 53 7.01 1.86 11.00
C GLU A 53 5.57 1.89 10.51
N VAL A 54 5.29 2.56 9.40
CA VAL A 54 3.95 2.54 8.81
C VAL A 54 4.06 2.44 7.31
N ALA A 55 3.24 1.59 6.72
CA ALA A 55 3.12 1.49 5.29
C ALA A 55 1.67 1.42 4.83
N ALA A 56 1.47 1.92 3.63
CA ALA A 56 0.20 2.04 2.97
C ALA A 56 0.29 1.55 1.53
N GLY A 57 -0.66 0.75 1.08
CA GLY A 57 -0.74 0.33 -0.32
C GLY A 57 -2.15 0.44 -0.89
N THR A 58 -2.28 0.94 -2.12
CA THR A 58 -3.52 0.90 -2.89
C THR A 58 -3.44 -0.16 -3.99
N SER A 59 -4.49 -0.97 -4.18
CA SER A 59 -4.56 -1.96 -5.29
C SER A 59 -3.33 -2.87 -5.32
N THR A 60 -2.62 -2.94 -6.44
CA THR A 60 -1.34 -3.64 -6.57
C THR A 60 -0.32 -3.26 -5.50
N GLY A 61 -0.22 -1.98 -5.13
CA GLY A 61 0.63 -1.53 -4.01
C GLY A 61 0.20 -2.15 -2.67
N GLY A 62 -1.10 -2.36 -2.50
CA GLY A 62 -1.67 -3.09 -1.38
C GLY A 62 -1.34 -4.58 -1.36
N PHE A 63 -1.33 -5.20 -2.54
CA PHE A 63 -0.86 -6.58 -2.70
C PHE A 63 0.64 -6.73 -2.41
N ILE A 64 1.49 -5.85 -2.98
CA ILE A 64 2.94 -5.81 -2.69
C ILE A 64 3.18 -5.62 -1.19
N PHE A 65 2.38 -4.77 -0.56
CA PHE A 65 2.42 -4.55 0.87
C PHE A 65 2.13 -5.81 1.68
N ILE A 66 1.16 -6.66 1.27
CA ILE A 66 0.93 -7.97 1.91
C ILE A 66 2.22 -8.80 1.86
N ILE A 67 2.88 -8.84 0.71
CA ILE A 67 4.10 -9.64 0.54
C ILE A 67 5.23 -9.11 1.45
N VAL A 68 5.52 -7.80 1.44
CA VAL A 68 6.69 -7.27 2.16
C VAL A 68 6.45 -7.00 3.65
N PHE A 69 5.21 -6.69 4.06
CA PHE A 69 4.84 -6.40 5.44
C PHE A 69 4.17 -7.56 6.17
N ARG A 70 3.08 -8.12 5.61
CA ARG A 70 2.37 -9.24 6.25
C ARG A 70 3.27 -10.47 6.30
N LEU A 71 3.89 -10.83 5.18
CA LEU A 71 4.74 -12.02 5.05
C LEU A 71 6.21 -11.75 5.39
N ARG A 72 6.56 -10.52 5.75
CA ARG A 72 7.91 -10.09 6.13
C ARG A 72 8.99 -10.51 5.12
N MET A 73 8.65 -10.47 3.83
CA MET A 73 9.59 -10.86 2.77
C MET A 73 10.59 -9.75 2.47
N THR A 74 11.79 -10.16 2.04
CA THR A 74 12.74 -9.25 1.39
C THR A 74 12.20 -8.78 0.05
N THR A 75 12.67 -7.64 -0.46
CA THR A 75 12.24 -7.09 -1.75
C THR A 75 12.50 -8.03 -2.93
N GLY A 76 13.65 -8.73 -2.96
CA GLY A 76 13.95 -9.69 -4.04
C GLY A 76 12.96 -10.85 -4.08
N ALA A 77 12.68 -11.47 -2.93
CA ALA A 77 11.63 -12.49 -2.82
C ALA A 77 10.24 -11.96 -3.24
N ALA A 78 9.94 -10.69 -2.93
CA ALA A 78 8.68 -10.08 -3.33
C ALA A 78 8.57 -9.85 -4.84
N ILE A 79 9.67 -9.49 -5.51
CA ILE A 79 9.74 -9.35 -6.97
C ILE A 79 9.49 -10.69 -7.65
N GLU A 80 10.18 -11.74 -7.22
CA GLU A 80 10.03 -13.08 -7.80
C GLU A 80 8.63 -13.64 -7.57
N MET A 81 8.07 -13.44 -6.38
CA MET A 81 6.68 -13.78 -6.10
C MET A 81 5.71 -13.01 -6.99
N TYR A 82 5.92 -11.70 -7.16
CA TYR A 82 5.04 -10.89 -8.00
C TYR A 82 5.03 -11.39 -9.44
N LYS A 83 6.19 -11.73 -10.01
CA LYS A 83 6.30 -12.29 -11.37
C LYS A 83 5.52 -13.61 -11.50
N GLN A 84 5.71 -14.55 -10.57
CA GLN A 84 5.00 -15.84 -10.57
C GLN A 84 3.48 -15.67 -10.56
N ILE A 85 3.00 -14.73 -9.75
CA ILE A 85 1.57 -14.49 -9.59
C ILE A 85 1.03 -13.75 -10.78
N ALA A 86 1.80 -12.81 -11.32
CA ALA A 86 1.41 -12.09 -12.50
C ALA A 86 1.20 -13.01 -13.71
N GLU A 87 2.02 -14.05 -13.88
CA GLU A 87 1.82 -15.08 -14.90
C GLU A 87 0.57 -15.94 -14.68
N GLN A 88 0.21 -16.20 -13.41
CA GLN A 88 -0.93 -17.06 -13.07
C GLN A 88 -2.27 -16.30 -13.03
N VAL A 89 -2.21 -15.03 -12.65
CA VAL A 89 -3.38 -14.21 -12.29
C VAL A 89 -3.66 -13.13 -13.31
N PHE A 90 -2.64 -12.54 -13.95
CA PHE A 90 -2.83 -11.47 -14.94
C PHE A 90 -2.87 -11.97 -16.38
N GLN A 91 -3.18 -13.26 -16.61
CA GLN A 91 -3.38 -13.79 -17.96
C GLN A 91 -4.45 -12.98 -18.71
N PRO A 92 -4.33 -12.83 -20.05
CA PRO A 92 -5.15 -11.87 -20.78
C PRO A 92 -6.60 -12.37 -20.86
N LYS A 93 -7.44 -11.89 -19.95
CA LYS A 93 -8.89 -11.83 -20.15
C LYS A 93 -9.22 -10.42 -20.58
N ALA A 94 -9.70 -10.26 -21.82
CA ALA A 94 -10.22 -9.05 -22.46
C ALA A 94 -10.29 -7.76 -21.60
N GLY A 95 -9.14 -7.22 -21.21
CA GLY A 95 -8.97 -5.84 -20.76
C GLY A 95 -9.25 -5.49 -19.29
N ARG A 96 -9.53 -6.42 -18.36
CA ARG A 96 -9.70 -6.05 -16.93
C ARG A 96 -9.17 -7.09 -15.96
N PHE A 97 -8.29 -6.65 -15.07
CA PHE A 97 -8.04 -7.31 -13.80
C PHE A 97 -9.32 -7.22 -12.96
N ASP A 98 -9.88 -8.36 -12.58
CA ASP A 98 -11.13 -8.42 -11.82
C ASP A 98 -10.91 -8.79 -10.35
N GLU A 99 -11.99 -8.65 -9.58
CA GLU A 99 -12.14 -9.05 -8.19
C GLU A 99 -11.57 -10.44 -7.87
N ALA A 100 -11.92 -11.41 -8.70
CA ALA A 100 -11.66 -12.81 -8.43
C ALA A 100 -10.18 -13.13 -8.59
N ASP A 101 -9.53 -12.44 -9.53
CA ASP A 101 -8.10 -12.57 -9.78
C ASP A 101 -7.28 -12.02 -8.60
N LEU A 102 -7.63 -10.87 -8.00
CA LEU A 102 -6.97 -10.37 -6.78
C LEU A 102 -7.16 -11.31 -5.58
N LYS A 103 -8.39 -11.80 -5.38
CA LYS A 103 -8.71 -12.75 -4.31
C LYS A 103 -7.88 -14.03 -4.44
N LYS A 104 -7.80 -14.60 -5.65
CA LYS A 104 -6.97 -15.77 -5.94
C LYS A 104 -5.50 -15.51 -5.70
N ALA A 105 -4.97 -14.35 -6.09
CA ALA A 105 -3.58 -13.97 -5.83
C ALA A 105 -3.28 -13.97 -4.32
N ILE A 106 -4.15 -13.34 -3.54
CA ILE A 106 -3.99 -13.30 -2.08
C ILE A 106 -4.08 -14.71 -1.49
N GLU A 107 -5.09 -15.50 -1.87
CA GLU A 107 -5.26 -16.88 -1.38
C GLU A 107 -4.04 -17.75 -1.71
N PHE A 108 -3.54 -17.71 -2.94
CA PHE A 108 -2.34 -18.42 -3.38
C PHE A 108 -1.11 -18.04 -2.56
N VAL A 109 -0.91 -16.75 -2.33
CA VAL A 109 0.23 -16.23 -1.56
C VAL A 109 0.18 -16.68 -0.12
N ILE A 110 -0.98 -16.56 0.54
CA ILE A 110 -1.09 -16.96 1.94
C ILE A 110 -1.00 -18.49 2.08
N GLU A 111 -1.63 -19.25 1.19
CA GLU A 111 -1.55 -20.72 1.18
C GLU A 111 -0.11 -21.22 1.13
N ARG A 112 0.72 -20.61 0.29
CA ARG A 112 2.09 -21.08 0.07
C ARG A 112 3.10 -20.49 1.05
N TYR A 113 2.91 -19.23 1.45
CA TYR A 113 3.92 -18.45 2.17
C TYR A 113 3.44 -17.88 3.51
N GLY A 114 2.27 -18.31 3.98
CA GLY A 114 1.76 -17.97 5.31
C GLY A 114 2.80 -18.24 6.40
N LEU A 115 2.84 -17.36 7.42
CA LEU A 115 3.87 -17.39 8.46
C LEU A 115 3.75 -18.57 9.44
N ASN A 116 2.62 -19.28 9.41
CA ASN A 116 2.34 -20.46 10.23
C ASN A 116 1.34 -21.36 9.46
N GLU A 117 1.13 -22.58 9.95
CA GLU A 117 0.27 -23.56 9.26
C GLU A 117 -1.22 -23.19 9.25
N GLU A 118 -1.71 -22.50 10.29
CA GLU A 118 -3.10 -22.05 10.33
C GLU A 118 -3.38 -21.01 9.24
N ASP A 119 -2.46 -20.05 9.05
CA ASP A 119 -2.52 -19.08 7.95
C ASP A 119 -2.66 -19.77 6.60
N LYS A 120 -1.79 -20.75 6.34
CA LYS A 120 -1.76 -21.47 5.06
C LYS A 120 -3.08 -22.22 4.84
N LYS A 121 -3.67 -22.78 5.90
CA LYS A 121 -4.94 -23.49 5.87
C LYS A 121 -6.13 -22.58 5.57
N ILE A 122 -6.21 -21.40 6.22
CA ILE A 122 -7.35 -20.48 6.07
C ILE A 122 -7.16 -19.44 4.95
N LYS A 123 -5.97 -19.39 4.35
CA LYS A 123 -5.65 -18.64 3.12
C LYS A 123 -6.02 -17.15 3.22
N GLY A 124 -6.83 -16.64 2.30
CA GLY A 124 -7.29 -15.25 2.27
C GLY A 124 -8.05 -14.79 3.53
N GLN A 125 -8.47 -15.73 4.40
CA GLN A 125 -9.12 -15.39 5.68
C GLN A 125 -8.12 -15.12 6.81
N ALA A 126 -6.84 -15.38 6.59
CA ALA A 126 -5.83 -15.27 7.64
C ALA A 126 -5.57 -13.81 7.99
N VAL A 127 -5.84 -13.45 9.25
CA VAL A 127 -5.77 -12.07 9.78
C VAL A 127 -4.55 -11.27 9.30
N LEU A 128 -4.79 -10.02 8.88
CA LEU A 128 -3.73 -9.04 8.56
C LEU A 128 -2.94 -8.66 9.81
N ALA A 129 -3.61 -8.62 10.96
CA ALA A 129 -3.04 -8.25 12.24
C ALA A 129 -2.06 -9.31 12.77
N ARG A 130 -0.83 -8.90 13.12
CA ARG A 130 0.17 -9.77 13.75
C ARG A 130 0.86 -9.05 14.90
N ASN A 131 1.02 -9.77 16.02
CA ASN A 131 1.77 -9.29 17.18
C ASN A 131 3.20 -8.88 16.75
N ARG A 132 3.67 -7.73 17.26
CA ARG A 132 4.96 -7.08 16.93
C ARG A 132 5.06 -6.44 15.53
N VAL A 133 3.96 -6.36 14.77
CA VAL A 133 3.94 -5.76 13.43
C VAL A 133 2.80 -4.72 13.31
N ALA A 134 2.77 -3.73 14.20
CA ALA A 134 1.84 -2.60 14.07
C ALA A 134 2.35 -1.64 13.00
N ARG A 135 2.01 -1.85 11.72
CA ARG A 135 2.55 -1.05 10.60
C ARG A 135 1.62 -0.86 9.40
N MET A 136 0.43 -1.46 9.38
CA MET A 136 -0.22 -1.75 8.10
C MET A 136 -1.52 -0.98 7.84
N PHE A 137 -1.56 -0.27 6.72
CA PHE A 137 -2.76 0.26 6.07
C PHE A 137 -2.93 -0.26 4.63
N LEU A 138 -4.12 -0.74 4.32
CA LEU A 138 -4.48 -1.21 2.98
C LEU A 138 -5.72 -0.48 2.50
N PHE A 139 -5.63 0.06 1.27
CA PHE A 139 -6.57 1.01 0.71
C PHE A 139 -7.41 0.40 -0.40
N THR A 140 -8.72 0.48 -0.23
CA THR A 140 -9.71 0.17 -1.27
C THR A 140 -10.91 1.11 -1.15
N THR A 141 -11.77 1.14 -2.17
CA THR A 141 -12.96 1.98 -2.23
C THR A 141 -14.21 1.13 -2.04
N ALA A 142 -15.12 1.45 -1.13
CA ALA A 142 -16.42 0.80 -1.06
C ALA A 142 -17.34 1.33 -2.19
N GLN A 143 -17.52 0.54 -3.25
CA GLN A 143 -18.33 0.82 -4.44
C GLN A 143 -19.71 1.37 -4.11
N ASN A 144 -20.45 0.65 -3.28
CA ASN A 144 -21.85 0.96 -2.99
C ASN A 144 -22.03 2.18 -2.07
N ARG A 145 -20.94 2.87 -1.74
CA ARG A 145 -20.91 4.03 -0.84
C ARG A 145 -20.05 5.19 -1.33
N ALA A 146 -19.19 4.98 -2.33
CA ALA A 146 -18.16 5.93 -2.73
C ALA A 146 -17.26 6.38 -1.54
N GLU A 147 -17.08 5.49 -0.56
CA GLU A 147 -16.29 5.74 0.66
C GLU A 147 -14.91 5.08 0.54
N THR A 148 -13.88 5.70 1.14
CA THR A 148 -12.55 5.08 1.25
C THR A 148 -12.51 4.13 2.44
N ALA A 149 -12.09 2.89 2.22
CA ALA A 149 -11.92 1.89 3.26
C ALA A 149 -10.44 1.78 3.65
N LEU A 150 -10.19 1.87 4.96
CA LEU A 150 -8.87 1.77 5.57
C LEU A 150 -8.78 0.48 6.37
N PHE A 151 -8.20 -0.55 5.75
CA PHE A 151 -7.95 -1.83 6.42
C PHE A 151 -6.66 -1.73 7.23
N ARG A 152 -6.74 -2.00 8.54
CA ARG A 152 -5.63 -1.89 9.48
C ARG A 152 -5.19 -3.26 9.96
N SER A 153 -3.90 -3.44 10.26
CA SER A 153 -3.39 -4.65 10.95
C SER A 153 -3.35 -4.50 12.47
N TYR A 154 -4.03 -3.50 13.03
CA TYR A 154 -4.04 -3.27 14.45
C TYR A 154 -5.42 -2.74 14.87
N PRO A 155 -5.84 -2.98 16.12
CA PRO A 155 -7.11 -2.48 16.62
C PRO A 155 -7.15 -0.96 16.56
N HIS A 156 -8.26 -0.40 16.09
CA HIS A 156 -8.45 1.04 16.01
C HIS A 156 -9.82 1.40 16.55
N GLU A 157 -9.84 1.96 17.76
CA GLU A 157 -11.08 2.25 18.48
C GLU A 157 -11.73 3.57 18.06
N VAL A 158 -10.96 4.46 17.44
CA VAL A 158 -11.42 5.80 17.09
C VAL A 158 -12.15 5.76 15.74
N THR A 159 -13.40 6.20 15.72
CA THR A 159 -14.12 6.39 14.46
C THR A 159 -14.17 7.89 14.16
N TYR A 160 -13.20 8.40 13.38
CA TYR A 160 -13.12 9.83 13.02
C TYR A 160 -14.33 10.33 12.23
N THR A 161 -15.08 9.44 11.58
CA THR A 161 -16.31 9.78 10.85
C THR A 161 -17.28 8.60 10.93
N SER A 162 -18.50 8.83 11.42
CA SER A 162 -19.50 7.75 11.52
C SER A 162 -20.02 7.38 10.13
N SER A 163 -19.75 6.15 9.69
CA SER A 163 -20.36 5.55 8.51
C SER A 163 -20.58 4.06 8.74
N LYS A 164 -21.43 3.42 7.91
CA LYS A 164 -21.65 1.97 7.97
C LYS A 164 -20.34 1.21 7.73
N LEU A 165 -19.53 1.67 6.77
CA LEU A 165 -18.21 1.12 6.48
C LEU A 165 -17.29 1.21 7.70
N ASN A 166 -17.18 2.39 8.31
CA ASN A 166 -16.29 2.57 9.46
C ASN A 166 -16.72 1.77 10.69
N ARG A 167 -18.03 1.58 10.91
CA ARG A 167 -18.54 0.66 11.95
C ARG A 167 -18.14 -0.78 11.67
N ILE A 168 -18.36 -1.27 10.43
CA ILE A 168 -17.96 -2.63 10.04
C ILE A 168 -16.44 -2.83 10.18
N LEU A 169 -15.63 -1.86 9.74
CA LEU A 169 -14.18 -1.93 9.86
C LEU A 169 -13.72 -1.93 11.33
N LYS A 170 -14.43 -1.21 12.22
CA LYS A 170 -14.17 -1.23 13.65
C LYS A 170 -14.52 -2.60 14.24
N ASP A 171 -15.76 -3.03 14.06
CA ASP A 171 -16.33 -4.24 14.68
C ASP A 171 -15.64 -5.53 14.20
N HIS A 172 -15.15 -5.52 12.95
CA HIS A 172 -14.49 -6.67 12.32
C HIS A 172 -13.03 -6.39 11.95
N SER A 173 -12.34 -5.51 12.67
CA SER A 173 -10.95 -5.12 12.39
C SER A 173 -9.98 -6.32 12.34
N SER A 174 -10.22 -7.35 13.15
CA SER A 174 -9.45 -8.61 13.12
C SER A 174 -9.64 -9.40 11.82
N GLU A 175 -10.77 -9.22 11.14
CA GLU A 175 -11.12 -9.90 9.89
C GLU A 175 -10.80 -9.04 8.65
N ALA A 176 -10.04 -7.95 8.80
CA ALA A 176 -9.74 -6.99 7.74
C ALA A 176 -9.23 -7.61 6.43
N THR A 177 -8.58 -8.78 6.48
CA THR A 177 -8.19 -9.57 5.30
C THR A 177 -9.39 -10.00 4.45
N ASN A 178 -10.52 -10.33 5.08
CA ASN A 178 -11.75 -10.72 4.39
C ASN A 178 -12.33 -9.56 3.57
N GLY A 179 -12.08 -8.31 3.97
CA GLY A 179 -12.47 -7.13 3.20
C GLY A 179 -11.65 -6.89 1.94
N LEU A 180 -10.61 -7.70 1.69
CA LEU A 180 -9.95 -7.79 0.40
C LEU A 180 -10.68 -8.69 -0.59
N THR A 181 -11.66 -9.46 -0.11
CA THR A 181 -12.72 -9.97 -0.97
C THR A 181 -13.67 -8.83 -1.27
N VAL A 182 -14.10 -8.71 -2.52
CA VAL A 182 -14.90 -7.56 -2.95
C VAL A 182 -16.28 -7.54 -2.32
N LYS A 183 -16.77 -8.65 -1.76
CA LYS A 183 -17.96 -8.63 -0.90
C LYS A 183 -17.61 -9.05 0.51
N TRP A 184 -17.66 -8.10 1.44
CA TRP A 184 -17.46 -8.37 2.86
C TRP A 184 -18.47 -7.61 3.71
N ASN A 185 -19.20 -8.32 4.58
CA ASN A 185 -20.22 -7.75 5.46
C ASN A 185 -21.25 -6.84 4.75
N GLY A 186 -21.65 -7.24 3.52
CA GLY A 186 -22.63 -6.50 2.70
C GLY A 186 -22.07 -5.22 2.04
N LEU A 187 -20.77 -4.99 2.12
CA LEU A 187 -20.06 -3.94 1.40
C LEU A 187 -19.51 -4.52 0.09
N VAL A 188 -19.52 -3.72 -0.97
CA VAL A 188 -18.88 -4.07 -2.25
C VAL A 188 -17.66 -3.18 -2.42
N PHE A 189 -16.47 -3.74 -2.66
CA PHE A 189 -15.22 -2.99 -2.80
C PHE A 189 -14.75 -2.91 -4.26
N TRP A 190 -14.12 -1.79 -4.59
CA TRP A 190 -13.51 -1.44 -5.86
C TRP A 190 -12.00 -1.38 -5.72
N ASP A 191 -11.30 -1.44 -6.85
CA ASP A 191 -9.91 -1.02 -6.89
C ASP A 191 -9.81 0.42 -6.30
N GLY A 192 -9.05 0.56 -5.21
CA GLY A 192 -8.85 1.84 -4.52
C GLY A 192 -8.21 2.92 -5.39
N GLY A 193 -7.63 2.54 -6.54
CA GLY A 193 -7.12 3.43 -7.57
C GLY A 193 -8.19 4.32 -8.21
N LEU A 194 -9.47 3.95 -8.14
CA LEU A 194 -10.58 4.76 -8.67
C LEU A 194 -10.82 6.07 -7.91
N LEU A 195 -10.54 6.12 -6.61
CA LEU A 195 -10.62 7.35 -5.81
C LEU A 195 -9.24 7.82 -5.32
N ASN A 196 -8.35 6.87 -5.05
CA ASN A 196 -7.10 7.16 -4.36
C ASN A 196 -5.94 6.22 -4.70
N ASN A 197 -5.39 6.40 -5.90
CA ASN A 197 -4.27 5.58 -6.37
C ASN A 197 -2.94 5.79 -5.61
N ASN A 198 -2.79 6.88 -4.85
CA ASN A 198 -1.61 7.14 -4.02
C ASN A 198 -2.07 7.43 -2.58
N PRO A 199 -1.87 6.49 -1.62
CA PRO A 199 -2.42 6.61 -0.29
C PRO A 199 -1.63 7.56 0.64
N ILE A 200 -0.72 8.38 0.11
CA ILE A 200 0.22 9.21 0.89
C ILE A 200 -0.43 10.09 1.97
N ASN A 201 -1.58 10.71 1.68
CA ASN A 201 -2.25 11.59 2.63
C ASN A 201 -2.86 10.79 3.78
N GLN A 202 -3.42 9.63 3.46
CA GLN A 202 -4.02 8.77 4.45
C GLN A 202 -2.96 8.06 5.27
N LEU A 203 -1.82 7.67 4.67
CA LEU A 203 -0.63 7.21 5.37
C LEU A 203 -0.08 8.28 6.33
N TRP A 204 -0.07 9.53 5.90
CA TRP A 204 0.33 10.63 6.77
C TRP A 204 -0.62 10.71 7.96
N SER A 205 -1.93 10.85 7.77
CA SER A 205 -2.91 10.93 8.86
C SER A 205 -2.89 9.70 9.78
N ALA A 206 -2.75 8.51 9.20
CA ALA A 206 -2.63 7.22 9.85
C ALA A 206 -1.56 7.14 10.95
N ARG A 207 -0.52 7.98 10.91
CA ARG A 207 0.52 7.98 11.94
C ARG A 207 -0.05 8.29 13.32
N TYR A 208 -1.09 9.11 13.40
CA TYR A 208 -1.72 9.48 14.68
C TYR A 208 -2.41 8.29 15.35
N ASP A 209 -2.80 7.26 14.59
CA ASP A 209 -3.36 6.03 15.14
C ASP A 209 -2.36 5.28 16.05
N LEU A 210 -1.06 5.63 16.00
CA LEU A 210 -0.01 5.02 16.82
C LEU A 210 0.12 5.63 18.22
N VAL A 211 -0.50 6.78 18.47
CA VAL A 211 -0.39 7.49 19.75
C VAL A 211 -1.77 7.82 20.31
N GLY A 212 -1.86 7.97 21.63
CA GLY A 212 -3.06 8.44 22.30
C GLY A 212 -3.43 9.87 21.89
N THR A 213 -4.69 10.25 22.09
CA THR A 213 -5.17 11.62 21.77
C THR A 213 -4.46 12.71 22.55
N ASP A 214 -4.01 12.39 23.76
CA ASP A 214 -3.31 13.31 24.66
C ASP A 214 -1.78 13.20 24.53
N GLU A 215 -1.30 12.28 23.69
CA GLU A 215 0.13 12.09 23.45
C GLU A 215 0.63 13.02 22.35
N PRO A 216 1.92 13.42 22.39
CA PRO A 216 2.51 14.24 21.34
C PRO A 216 2.42 13.59 19.97
N GLU A 217 2.29 14.42 18.92
CA GLU A 217 2.34 13.95 17.54
C GLU A 217 3.59 13.09 17.27
N PRO A 218 3.45 11.95 16.56
CA PRO A 218 4.59 11.14 16.19
C PRO A 218 5.50 11.89 15.23
N LYS A 219 6.76 12.08 15.62
CA LYS A 219 7.79 12.66 14.75
C LYS A 219 8.00 11.75 13.55
N VAL A 220 8.16 12.34 12.36
CA VAL A 220 8.44 11.61 11.12
C VAL A 220 9.82 12.01 10.60
N SER A 221 10.71 11.05 10.37
CA SER A 221 12.03 11.30 9.79
C SER A 221 11.99 11.23 8.27
N CYS A 222 11.24 10.28 7.72
CA CYS A 222 11.24 10.00 6.29
C CYS A 222 9.88 9.51 5.82
N VAL A 223 9.45 9.99 4.66
CA VAL A 223 8.29 9.49 3.93
C VAL A 223 8.76 9.08 2.53
N LEU A 224 8.64 7.81 2.21
CA LEU A 224 8.96 7.25 0.90
C LEU A 224 7.65 6.93 0.17
N SER A 225 7.46 7.47 -1.04
CA SER A 225 6.30 7.18 -1.88
C SER A 225 6.77 6.63 -3.22
N LEU A 226 6.27 5.45 -3.58
CA LEU A 226 6.67 4.72 -4.79
C LEU A 226 5.49 4.63 -5.75
N GLY A 227 5.70 5.12 -6.96
CA GLY A 227 4.74 5.07 -8.06
C GLY A 227 4.96 3.89 -9.00
N CYS A 228 3.90 3.53 -9.72
CA CYS A 228 3.86 2.40 -10.66
C CYS A 228 4.03 2.84 -12.12
N GLY A 229 4.93 3.80 -12.37
CA GLY A 229 5.17 4.38 -13.69
C GLY A 229 4.26 5.56 -14.04
N HIS A 230 4.71 6.40 -14.97
CA HIS A 230 3.89 7.43 -15.58
C HIS A 230 4.26 7.65 -17.05
N LEU A 231 3.26 7.93 -17.88
CA LEU A 231 3.48 8.42 -19.25
C LEU A 231 3.82 9.91 -19.22
N LYS A 232 4.57 10.38 -20.22
CA LYS A 232 4.73 11.82 -20.44
C LYS A 232 3.36 12.46 -20.68
N ALA A 233 3.12 13.59 -20.02
CA ALA A 233 1.87 14.32 -20.20
C ALA A 233 1.81 14.85 -21.64
N GLY A 234 0.84 14.38 -22.43
CA GLY A 234 0.49 14.99 -23.70
C GLY A 234 -0.29 16.29 -23.51
N THR A 235 -0.47 17.05 -24.59
CA THR A 235 -1.34 18.22 -24.61
C THR A 235 -2.77 17.80 -24.27
N PRO A 236 -3.50 18.51 -23.38
CA PRO A 236 -4.87 18.14 -23.03
C PRO A 236 -5.76 18.07 -24.29
N SER A 237 -6.27 16.88 -24.62
CA SER A 237 -7.32 16.73 -25.63
C SER A 237 -8.66 17.11 -25.00
N LYS A 238 -9.45 17.91 -25.70
CA LYS A 238 -10.75 18.44 -25.24
C LYS A 238 -11.82 17.36 -24.96
N SER A 239 -11.59 16.09 -25.30
CA SER A 239 -12.68 15.09 -25.38
C SER A 239 -12.60 13.86 -24.44
N ARG A 240 -11.72 13.79 -23.44
CA ARG A 240 -11.56 12.55 -22.65
C ARG A 240 -11.79 12.73 -21.15
N PHE A 241 -13.03 13.00 -20.75
CA PHE A 241 -13.53 12.58 -19.43
C PHE A 241 -13.94 11.10 -19.52
N SER A 242 -12.98 10.20 -19.37
CA SER A 242 -13.26 8.77 -19.22
C SER A 242 -13.60 8.48 -17.76
N LEU A 243 -14.88 8.20 -17.46
CA LEU A 243 -15.37 7.90 -16.11
C LEU A 243 -14.75 6.64 -15.46
N SER A 244 -13.98 5.86 -16.21
CA SER A 244 -13.36 4.59 -15.80
C SER A 244 -11.85 4.68 -15.48
N ALA A 245 -11.28 5.89 -15.40
CA ALA A 245 -9.84 6.07 -15.23
C ALA A 245 -9.41 6.10 -13.76
N THR A 246 -8.42 5.29 -13.40
CA THR A 246 -7.64 5.41 -12.16
C THR A 246 -7.16 6.85 -11.98
N VAL A 247 -7.31 7.41 -10.77
CA VAL A 247 -6.90 8.80 -10.49
C VAL A 247 -5.38 8.93 -10.61
N PRO A 248 -4.86 9.93 -11.33
CA PRO A 248 -3.42 10.13 -11.48
C PRO A 248 -2.72 10.30 -10.12
N SER A 249 -1.64 9.54 -9.88
CA SER A 249 -0.88 9.60 -8.63
C SER A 249 0.16 10.72 -8.58
N ARG A 250 0.61 11.20 -9.74
CA ARG A 250 1.65 12.25 -9.86
C ARG A 250 1.24 13.59 -9.24
N PRO A 251 0.01 14.11 -9.44
CA PRO A 251 -0.46 15.32 -8.75
C PRO A 251 -0.42 15.17 -7.24
N LYS A 252 -0.95 14.07 -6.69
CA LYS A 252 -0.94 13.80 -5.24
C LYS A 252 0.47 13.82 -4.66
N GLY A 253 1.43 13.20 -5.36
CA GLY A 253 2.83 13.23 -4.95
C GLY A 253 3.44 14.64 -4.94
N LYS A 254 3.10 15.50 -5.92
CA LYS A 254 3.53 16.90 -5.95
C LYS A 254 2.89 17.74 -4.85
N ASP A 255 1.60 17.55 -4.61
CA ASP A 255 0.87 18.26 -3.55
C ASP A 255 1.41 17.88 -2.17
N PHE A 256 1.69 16.60 -1.95
CA PHE A 256 2.31 16.15 -0.71
C PHE A 256 3.74 16.70 -0.55
N SER A 257 4.51 16.82 -1.63
CA SER A 257 5.81 17.50 -1.57
C SER A 257 5.69 18.94 -1.11
N ARG A 258 4.70 19.70 -1.62
CA ARG A 258 4.44 21.07 -1.18
C ARG A 258 4.01 21.11 0.28
N HIS A 259 3.16 20.17 0.70
CA HIS A 259 2.72 20.02 2.08
C HIS A 259 3.91 19.82 3.04
N VAL A 260 4.79 18.85 2.77
CA VAL A 260 5.99 18.61 3.59
C VAL A 260 6.93 19.81 3.58
N SER A 261 7.19 20.43 2.42
CA SER A 261 8.02 21.65 2.36
C SER A 261 7.46 22.79 3.20
N ASN A 262 6.13 22.94 3.25
CA ASN A 262 5.49 23.93 4.11
C ASN A 262 5.61 23.57 5.59
N LEU A 263 5.43 22.29 5.95
CA LEU A 263 5.60 21.82 7.33
C LEU A 263 7.03 22.00 7.83
N ASN A 264 8.03 21.74 6.99
CA ASN A 264 9.45 21.85 7.32
C ASN A 264 9.88 23.27 7.71
N ARG A 265 9.05 24.30 7.48
CA ARG A 265 9.26 25.66 8.02
C ARG A 265 9.05 25.74 9.54
N ARG A 266 8.45 24.71 10.15
CA ARG A 266 8.22 24.61 11.59
C ARG A 266 9.33 23.75 12.21
N PRO A 267 9.92 24.13 13.36
CA PRO A 267 11.01 23.38 13.99
C PRO A 267 10.69 21.88 14.20
N HIS A 268 9.44 21.56 14.52
CA HIS A 268 8.99 20.18 14.75
C HIS A 268 9.19 19.26 13.51
N TYR A 269 9.09 19.80 12.29
CA TYR A 269 9.19 19.02 11.04
C TYR A 269 10.45 19.33 10.23
N ALA A 270 11.36 20.18 10.71
CA ALA A 270 12.50 20.66 9.92
C ALA A 270 13.34 19.53 9.30
N ASN A 271 13.37 18.37 9.95
CA ASN A 271 14.14 17.20 9.52
C ASN A 271 13.32 16.15 8.75
N THR A 272 12.01 16.35 8.56
CA THR A 272 11.15 15.43 7.80
C THR A 272 11.54 15.46 6.33
N LYS A 273 11.94 14.30 5.78
CA LYS A 273 12.25 14.16 4.36
C LYS A 273 11.13 13.44 3.62
N TYR A 274 10.84 13.89 2.40
CA TYR A 274 9.90 13.22 1.51
C TYR A 274 10.58 12.87 0.19
N PHE A 275 10.46 11.62 -0.22
CA PHE A 275 10.98 11.11 -1.47
C PHE A 275 9.87 10.47 -2.27
N ARG A 276 9.74 10.90 -3.53
CA ARG A 276 8.81 10.31 -4.49
C ARG A 276 9.59 9.74 -5.66
N PHE A 277 9.57 8.42 -5.81
CA PHE A 277 10.13 7.74 -6.97
C PHE A 277 9.01 7.24 -7.86
N ASN A 278 9.11 7.49 -9.16
CA ASN A 278 8.16 7.00 -10.14
C ASN A 278 8.86 6.87 -11.49
N VAL A 279 8.75 5.72 -12.14
CA VAL A 279 9.43 5.44 -13.42
C VAL A 279 8.81 6.31 -14.53
N ASP A 280 9.64 6.94 -15.36
CA ASP A 280 9.20 7.56 -16.61
C ASP A 280 9.12 6.46 -17.68
N LEU A 281 7.91 6.16 -18.14
CA LEU A 281 7.66 5.15 -19.17
C LEU A 281 7.85 5.71 -20.59
N GLY A 282 8.13 7.02 -20.72
CA GLY A 282 8.23 7.70 -22.00
C GLY A 282 6.91 7.63 -22.77
N THR A 283 6.95 6.96 -23.93
CA THR A 283 5.80 6.69 -24.82
C THR A 283 5.32 5.24 -24.76
N GLN A 284 5.96 4.38 -23.97
CA GLN A 284 5.58 2.97 -23.90
C GLN A 284 4.29 2.81 -23.09
N GLU A 285 3.18 2.53 -23.79
CA GLU A 285 1.95 2.11 -23.14
C GLU A 285 2.08 0.66 -22.66
N ILE A 286 2.16 0.52 -21.34
CA ILE A 286 2.02 -0.76 -20.63
C ILE A 286 0.63 -0.75 -19.98
N GLY A 287 -0.24 -1.63 -20.46
CA GLY A 287 -1.57 -1.86 -19.93
C GLY A 287 -1.53 -2.38 -18.48
N LEU A 288 -2.67 -2.37 -17.79
CA LEU A 288 -2.77 -2.87 -16.41
C LEU A 288 -2.61 -4.39 -16.30
N ALA A 289 -2.74 -5.13 -17.40
CA ALA A 289 -2.65 -6.60 -17.49
C ALA A 289 -1.54 -7.09 -18.45
N ASP A 290 -0.63 -6.23 -18.90
CA ASP A 290 0.45 -6.55 -19.86
C ASP A 290 1.61 -7.33 -19.18
N TYR A 291 1.34 -8.53 -18.66
CA TYR A 291 2.35 -9.31 -17.91
C TYR A 291 3.55 -9.72 -18.78
N ASN A 292 3.38 -9.85 -20.11
CA ASN A 292 4.49 -10.12 -21.05
C ASN A 292 5.54 -9.00 -21.14
N LYS A 293 5.32 -7.85 -20.49
CA LYS A 293 6.26 -6.71 -20.43
C LYS A 293 6.87 -6.52 -19.03
N MET A 294 6.99 -7.59 -18.26
CA MET A 294 7.57 -7.57 -16.90
C MET A 294 9.10 -7.80 -16.85
N GLU A 295 9.74 -8.03 -18.01
CA GLU A 295 11.20 -8.10 -18.17
C GLU A 295 11.83 -6.73 -18.47
#